data_AF-A0AAV7FIG5-F1
#
_entry.id   AF-A0AAV7FIG5-F1
#
_cell.length_a   1.000
_cell.length_b   1.000
_cell.length_c   1.000
_cell.angle_alpha   90.00
_cell.angle_beta   90.00
_cell.angle_gamma   90.00
#
_symmetry.space_group_name_H-M   'P 1'
#
loop_
_entity.id
_entity.type
_entity.pdbx_description
1 polymer ?
#
loop_
_entity_poly.entity_id
_entity_poly.type
_entity_poly.pdbx_seq_one_letter_code
_entity_poly.pdbx_strand_id
1 'polypeptide(L)'
;MSEKKRRRGEAGPSATGKKSRPSSRADELRKQLKSDADILESVRRMSAASKSSTSKTLTLSDLNLSSACREVSDRDASSVLLSIERAALDAARSILSGSGFSFDIPSRSSSNQLYVPELDRIVLREKTSARIFANLSTVRKATITARVLSLVYAVLRRNIHVTKRDLFYTDVKLFQDQSHSDAVLDDVSCMLGCTRSSLHVVASEKGVVVGRLIFYDDGDRIDCTKMGIGGKAIPPNIDRVGDLESDALFILLVEKDAAFMRLAEDRFYNRFPCIIVTAKGQPDVATRLFLKRMKTELKLPVLALVDSDPYGLKILSVYMCGSKNMSYDSSNLTTPDIKWLGIRPSDLDKYQVPEQCRLPMTDQDVKAGKDLLEEDFVKRNEGWVKELEMMVKTRQKAEIQALSSFGFQYLSEVYLPLKIQQQDWL
;
A
#
# COMPACT_ATOMS: atom_id res chain seq x y z
N MET A 1 -5.13 54.90 73.18
CA MET A 1 -4.82 53.63 72.49
C MET A 1 -3.99 53.94 71.25
N SER A 2 -2.74 53.45 71.27
CA SER A 2 -1.80 53.16 70.18
C SER A 2 -1.35 54.21 69.15
N GLU A 3 -0.03 54.20 68.98
CA GLU A 3 0.91 55.03 68.22
C GLU A 3 1.10 54.64 66.73
N LYS A 4 1.76 55.58 66.01
CA LYS A 4 2.81 55.44 64.96
C LYS A 4 2.42 54.90 63.56
N LYS A 5 2.63 55.63 62.44
CA LYS A 5 3.84 56.17 61.74
C LYS A 5 4.35 55.26 60.61
N ARG A 6 4.44 55.84 59.38
CA ARG A 6 5.50 55.64 58.33
C ARG A 6 5.51 54.27 57.60
N ARG A 7 5.70 54.12 56.28
CA ARG A 7 6.75 54.59 55.35
C ARG A 7 6.39 54.12 53.90
N ARG A 8 6.55 54.93 52.84
CA ARG A 8 7.64 54.90 51.83
C ARG A 8 8.00 53.50 51.28
N GLY A 9 7.80 53.32 49.97
CA GLY A 9 8.43 52.30 49.14
C GLY A 9 8.74 52.88 47.75
N GLU A 10 9.97 53.37 47.58
CA GLU A 10 10.63 53.57 46.27
C GLU A 10 11.49 52.33 45.96
N ALA A 11 11.72 52.12 44.66
CA ALA A 11 12.84 51.44 44.01
C ALA A 11 12.80 49.90 43.82
N GLY A 12 12.89 49.53 42.54
CA GLY A 12 13.33 48.23 42.04
C GLY A 12 13.22 48.17 40.51
N PRO A 13 14.33 48.23 39.74
CA PRO A 13 14.28 48.33 38.29
C PRO A 13 13.79 47.03 37.67
N SER A 14 12.93 47.14 36.67
CA SER A 14 12.53 46.03 35.80
C SER A 14 13.76 45.52 35.04
N ALA A 15 14.44 44.53 35.61
CA ALA A 15 15.36 43.69 34.86
C ALA A 15 14.52 42.91 33.84
N THR A 16 14.46 43.42 32.61
CA THR A 16 14.05 42.69 31.42
C THR A 16 15.10 41.61 31.16
N GLY A 17 15.07 40.57 31.99
CA GLY A 17 15.66 39.29 31.65
C GLY A 17 14.92 38.78 30.42
N LYS A 18 15.52 38.97 29.24
CA LYS A 18 15.25 38.16 28.07
C LYS A 18 15.44 36.70 28.49
N LYS A 19 14.37 36.07 28.99
CA LYS A 19 14.27 34.62 29.03
C LYS A 19 14.29 34.18 27.58
N SER A 20 15.48 33.83 27.10
CA SER A 20 15.65 33.07 25.88
C SER A 20 14.66 31.91 25.94
N ARG A 21 13.70 31.88 25.02
CA ARG A 21 12.88 30.69 24.79
C ARG A 21 13.87 29.52 24.63
N PRO A 22 13.69 28.39 25.34
CA PRO A 22 14.54 27.23 25.09
C PRO A 22 14.44 26.92 23.60
N SER A 23 15.56 26.82 22.90
CA SER A 23 15.57 26.42 21.50
C SER A 23 14.79 25.11 21.39
N SER A 24 13.79 25.08 20.52
CA SER A 24 13.05 23.85 20.27
C SER A 24 14.08 22.80 19.82
N ARG A 25 14.01 21.56 20.31
CA ARG A 25 14.91 20.48 19.84
C ARG A 25 14.81 20.28 18.32
N ALA A 26 13.68 20.68 17.72
CA ALA A 26 13.54 20.78 16.27
C ALA A 26 14.55 21.76 15.64
N ASP A 27 14.84 22.89 16.28
CA ASP A 27 15.84 23.87 15.84
C ASP A 27 17.26 23.30 15.95
N GLU A 28 17.53 22.46 16.96
CA GLU A 28 18.82 21.77 17.10
C GLU A 28 19.01 20.72 16.01
N LEU A 29 17.99 19.90 15.73
CA LEU A 29 18.01 18.92 14.64
C LEU A 29 18.08 19.59 13.26
N ARG A 30 17.42 20.74 13.09
CA ARG A 30 17.51 21.55 11.87
C ARG A 30 18.93 22.04 11.61
N LYS A 31 19.70 22.35 12.66
CA LYS A 31 21.12 22.72 12.55
C LYS A 31 22.04 21.56 12.16
N GLN A 32 21.61 20.31 12.33
CA GLN A 32 22.38 19.12 11.93
C GLN A 32 22.20 18.76 10.44
N LEU A 33 21.25 19.40 9.76
CA LEU A 33 21.04 19.20 8.33
C LEU A 33 22.18 19.81 7.54
N LYS A 34 22.74 19.01 6.63
CA LYS A 34 23.64 19.48 5.59
C LYS A 34 22.85 20.28 4.56
N SER A 35 23.56 20.85 3.58
CA SER A 35 22.88 21.51 2.47
C SER A 35 22.01 20.52 1.71
N ASP A 36 20.90 20.99 1.13
CA ASP A 36 20.01 20.13 0.34
C ASP A 36 20.77 19.43 -0.80
N ALA A 37 21.80 20.09 -1.36
CA ALA A 37 22.65 19.52 -2.40
C ALA A 37 23.43 18.27 -1.92
N ASP A 38 23.96 18.30 -0.69
CA ASP A 38 24.69 17.17 -0.10
C ASP A 38 23.74 16.00 0.20
N ILE A 39 22.54 16.29 0.71
CA ILE A 39 21.51 15.28 0.98
C ILE A 39 21.08 14.62 -0.32
N LEU A 40 20.89 15.40 -1.39
CA LEU A 40 20.54 14.91 -2.72
C LEU A 40 21.62 14.02 -3.33
N GLU A 41 22.89 14.20 -2.98
CA GLU A 41 23.97 13.32 -3.47
C GLU A 41 23.79 11.88 -2.98
N SER A 42 23.44 11.69 -1.70
CA SER A 42 23.09 10.38 -1.14
C SER A 42 21.91 9.74 -1.88
N VAL A 43 20.88 10.53 -2.18
CA VAL A 43 19.69 10.05 -2.92
C VAL A 43 20.04 9.70 -4.36
N ARG A 44 20.87 10.50 -5.03
CA ARG A 44 21.35 10.22 -6.39
C ARG A 44 22.14 8.92 -6.45
N ARG A 45 22.99 8.65 -5.47
CA ARG A 45 23.72 7.38 -5.37
C ARG A 45 22.77 6.19 -5.21
N MET A 46 21.76 6.31 -4.35
CA MET A 46 20.71 5.28 -4.18
C MET A 46 19.88 5.06 -5.46
N SER A 47 19.49 6.15 -6.14
CA SER A 47 18.76 6.10 -7.40
C SER A 47 19.60 5.45 -8.51
N ALA A 48 20.88 5.81 -8.61
CA ALA A 48 21.81 5.21 -9.56
C ALA A 48 22.04 3.72 -9.28
N ALA A 49 22.16 3.32 -8.01
CA ALA A 49 22.25 1.92 -7.61
C ALA A 49 20.99 1.13 -7.99
N SER A 50 19.80 1.73 -7.83
CA SER A 50 18.53 1.12 -8.24
C SER A 50 18.38 1.02 -9.76
N LYS A 51 18.89 1.99 -10.53
CA LYS A 51 18.92 1.94 -11.99
C LYS A 51 19.92 0.90 -12.54
N SER A 52 21.03 0.72 -11.83
CA SER A 52 22.08 -0.24 -12.17
C SER A 52 21.76 -1.68 -11.73
N SER A 53 20.85 -1.88 -10.77
CA SER A 53 20.47 -3.22 -10.32
C SER A 53 19.58 -3.89 -11.37
N THR A 54 20.21 -4.63 -12.28
CA THR A 54 19.56 -5.66 -13.09
C THR A 54 19.22 -6.86 -12.21
N SER A 55 18.30 -6.68 -11.25
CA SER A 55 17.68 -7.83 -10.59
C SER A 55 16.81 -8.52 -11.64
N LYS A 56 17.24 -9.70 -12.10
CA LYS A 56 16.35 -10.59 -12.86
C LYS A 56 15.14 -10.85 -11.96
N THR A 57 13.96 -10.47 -12.41
CA THR A 57 12.72 -10.77 -11.70
C THR A 57 12.56 -12.29 -11.71
N LEU A 58 12.96 -12.96 -10.63
CA LEU A 58 12.79 -14.40 -10.47
C LEU A 58 11.30 -14.71 -10.64
N THR A 59 10.99 -15.62 -11.54
CA THR A 59 9.63 -16.14 -11.73
C THR A 59 9.48 -17.43 -10.95
N LEU A 60 8.25 -17.85 -10.62
CA LEU A 60 8.05 -19.14 -9.95
C LEU A 60 8.59 -20.31 -10.80
N SER A 61 8.57 -20.17 -12.11
CA SER A 61 9.16 -21.11 -13.08
C SER A 61 10.68 -21.26 -12.94
N ASP A 62 11.37 -20.27 -12.35
CA ASP A 62 12.80 -20.33 -12.08
C ASP A 62 13.14 -21.02 -10.75
N LEU A 63 12.12 -21.36 -9.94
CA LEU A 63 12.29 -21.97 -8.63
C LEU A 63 11.84 -23.43 -8.65
N ASN A 64 12.71 -24.33 -8.18
CA ASN A 64 12.37 -25.73 -7.92
C ASN A 64 11.55 -25.85 -6.61
N LEU A 65 10.33 -25.33 -6.62
CA LEU A 65 9.43 -25.42 -5.47
C LEU A 65 8.91 -26.84 -5.30
N SER A 66 8.79 -27.27 -4.05
CA SER A 66 8.28 -28.60 -3.67
C SER A 66 6.80 -28.82 -4.00
N SER A 67 6.07 -27.73 -4.31
CA SER A 67 4.65 -27.77 -4.65
C SER A 67 4.37 -26.84 -5.83
N ALA A 68 3.59 -27.34 -6.79
CA ALA A 68 3.14 -26.53 -7.91
C ALA A 68 2.25 -25.39 -7.40
N CYS A 69 2.55 -24.18 -7.88
CA CYS A 69 1.94 -22.93 -7.44
C CYS A 69 1.24 -22.28 -8.63
N ARG A 70 0.06 -21.71 -8.39
CA ARG A 70 -0.76 -21.08 -9.41
C ARG A 70 -0.66 -19.56 -9.29
N GLU A 71 -0.23 -18.92 -10.37
CA GLU A 71 -0.24 -17.47 -10.53
C GLU A 71 -1.20 -17.07 -11.64
N VAL A 72 -1.85 -15.92 -11.48
CA VAL A 72 -2.62 -15.31 -12.56
C VAL A 72 -1.72 -14.42 -13.42
N SER A 73 -2.08 -14.31 -14.69
CA SER A 73 -1.37 -13.50 -15.68
C SER A 73 -2.33 -12.51 -16.32
N ASP A 74 -1.82 -11.38 -16.80
CA ASP A 74 -2.62 -10.48 -17.63
C ASP A 74 -2.94 -11.20 -18.94
N ARG A 75 -4.22 -11.22 -19.31
CA ARG A 75 -4.74 -11.88 -20.51
C ARG A 75 -5.58 -10.90 -21.30
N ASP A 76 -5.48 -10.99 -22.62
CA ASP A 76 -6.31 -10.20 -23.51
C ASP A 76 -7.79 -10.60 -23.37
N ALA A 77 -8.68 -9.62 -23.64
CA ALA A 77 -10.12 -9.82 -23.53
C ALA A 77 -10.62 -11.02 -24.36
N SER A 78 -10.01 -11.30 -25.53
CA SER A 78 -10.40 -12.41 -26.38
C SER A 78 -10.05 -13.76 -25.76
N SER A 79 -8.85 -13.91 -25.19
CA SER A 79 -8.44 -15.11 -24.45
C SER A 79 -9.30 -15.34 -23.21
N VAL A 80 -9.70 -14.29 -22.50
CA VAL A 80 -10.59 -14.40 -21.34
C VAL A 80 -12.00 -14.84 -21.79
N LEU A 81 -12.54 -14.24 -22.85
CA LEU A 81 -13.83 -14.64 -23.45
C LEU A 81 -13.85 -16.11 -23.84
N LEU A 82 -12.82 -16.58 -24.57
CA LEU A 82 -12.69 -18.00 -24.94
C LEU A 82 -12.64 -18.93 -23.72
N SER A 83 -11.99 -18.49 -22.64
CA SER A 83 -11.91 -19.27 -21.39
C SER A 83 -13.28 -19.37 -20.71
N ILE A 84 -14.07 -18.29 -20.73
CA ILE A 84 -15.44 -18.28 -20.20
C ILE A 84 -16.36 -19.16 -21.07
N GLU A 85 -16.24 -19.08 -22.39
CA GLU A 85 -17.02 -19.90 -23.33
C GLU A 85 -16.72 -21.40 -23.15
N ARG A 86 -15.45 -21.78 -22.96
CA ARG A 86 -15.08 -23.16 -22.64
C ARG A 86 -15.72 -23.64 -21.35
N ALA A 87 -15.61 -22.84 -20.27
CA ALA A 87 -16.24 -23.19 -18.99
C ALA A 87 -17.77 -23.33 -19.11
N ALA A 88 -18.42 -22.49 -19.92
CA ALA A 88 -19.84 -22.58 -20.20
C ALA A 88 -20.21 -23.82 -21.03
N LEU A 89 -19.41 -24.17 -22.04
CA LEU A 89 -19.61 -25.38 -22.86
C LEU A 89 -19.43 -26.65 -22.04
N ASP A 90 -18.43 -26.71 -21.16
CA ASP A 90 -18.20 -27.86 -20.29
C ASP A 90 -19.34 -28.05 -19.29
N ALA A 91 -19.82 -26.95 -18.71
CA ALA A 91 -21.03 -26.97 -17.87
C ALA A 91 -22.26 -27.45 -18.65
N ALA A 92 -22.48 -26.96 -19.88
CA ALA A 92 -23.60 -27.37 -20.71
C ALA A 92 -23.54 -28.86 -21.08
N ARG A 93 -22.35 -29.37 -21.44
CA ARG A 93 -22.13 -30.80 -21.71
C ARG A 93 -22.45 -31.66 -20.49
N SER A 94 -21.98 -31.26 -19.32
CA SER A 94 -22.26 -31.99 -18.06
C SER A 94 -23.74 -31.99 -17.70
N ILE A 95 -24.47 -30.90 -18.00
CA ILE A 95 -25.92 -30.85 -17.78
C ILE A 95 -26.63 -31.82 -18.73
N LEU A 96 -26.23 -31.83 -20.01
CA LEU A 96 -26.81 -32.72 -21.03
C LEU A 96 -26.52 -34.20 -20.75
N SER A 97 -25.40 -34.53 -20.12
CA SER A 97 -25.10 -35.90 -19.65
C SER A 97 -25.83 -36.30 -18.36
N GLY A 98 -26.64 -35.41 -17.77
CA GLY A 98 -27.41 -35.70 -16.56
C GLY A 98 -26.61 -35.59 -15.25
N SER A 99 -25.34 -35.17 -15.30
CA SER A 99 -24.48 -34.99 -14.11
C SER A 99 -24.63 -33.61 -13.44
N GLY A 100 -25.47 -32.73 -13.99
CA GLY A 100 -25.62 -31.35 -13.52
C GLY A 100 -24.42 -30.48 -13.91
N PHE A 101 -24.14 -29.39 -13.18
CA PHE A 101 -22.92 -28.60 -13.39
C PHE A 101 -22.18 -28.31 -12.08
N SER A 102 -20.87 -28.15 -12.22
CA SER A 102 -19.96 -27.72 -11.15
C SER A 102 -18.87 -26.82 -11.70
N PHE A 103 -18.31 -25.97 -10.84
CA PHE A 103 -17.13 -25.18 -11.15
C PHE A 103 -15.97 -25.58 -10.24
N ASP A 104 -14.82 -25.89 -10.82
CA ASP A 104 -13.59 -26.19 -10.08
C ASP A 104 -12.81 -24.91 -9.80
N ILE A 105 -12.69 -24.56 -8.53
CA ILE A 105 -12.15 -23.27 -8.10
C ILE A 105 -10.96 -23.50 -7.17
N PRO A 106 -9.79 -22.88 -7.43
CA PRO A 106 -8.66 -22.91 -6.52
C PRO A 106 -9.03 -22.41 -5.12
N SER A 107 -8.68 -23.17 -4.09
CA SER A 107 -8.97 -22.81 -2.71
C SER A 107 -8.11 -21.63 -2.27
N ARG A 108 -8.73 -20.55 -1.80
CA ARG A 108 -8.02 -19.37 -1.25
C ARG A 108 -7.89 -19.40 0.27
N SER A 109 -8.13 -20.54 0.91
CA SER A 109 -7.95 -20.71 2.36
C SER A 109 -6.49 -20.50 2.78
N SER A 110 -6.27 -20.05 4.03
CA SER A 110 -4.92 -19.87 4.59
C SER A 110 -4.05 -21.14 4.49
N SER A 111 -4.66 -22.32 4.60
CA SER A 111 -4.00 -23.62 4.42
C SER A 111 -3.47 -23.90 3.01
N ASN A 112 -3.94 -23.14 2.01
CA ASN A 112 -3.52 -23.26 0.62
C ASN A 112 -2.59 -22.12 0.17
N GLN A 113 -2.21 -21.24 1.11
CA GLN A 113 -1.30 -20.13 0.87
C GLN A 113 0.10 -20.54 1.34
N LEU A 114 1.11 -20.19 0.55
CA LEU A 114 2.52 -20.43 0.85
C LEU A 114 3.28 -19.12 0.65
N TYR A 115 4.04 -18.69 1.65
CA TYR A 115 5.03 -17.63 1.45
C TYR A 115 6.27 -18.24 0.82
N VAL A 116 6.76 -17.63 -0.27
CA VAL A 116 7.97 -18.07 -0.99
C VAL A 116 9.10 -17.08 -0.66
N PRO A 117 10.06 -17.45 0.20
CA PRO A 117 11.11 -16.54 0.67
C PRO A 117 11.98 -15.96 -0.44
N GLU A 118 12.24 -16.73 -1.49
CA GLU A 118 13.09 -16.34 -2.62
C GLU A 118 12.49 -15.17 -3.42
N LEU A 119 11.15 -15.09 -3.43
CA LEU A 119 10.39 -14.08 -4.19
C LEU A 119 9.80 -13.00 -3.32
N ASP A 120 9.91 -13.16 -1.99
CA ASP A 120 9.30 -12.28 -0.99
C ASP A 120 7.80 -12.07 -1.24
N ARG A 121 7.06 -13.12 -1.64
CA ARG A 121 5.63 -13.04 -1.95
C ARG A 121 4.84 -14.26 -1.51
N ILE A 122 3.56 -14.04 -1.21
CA ILE A 122 2.61 -15.11 -0.88
C ILE A 122 1.97 -15.63 -2.18
N VAL A 123 2.04 -16.94 -2.41
CA VAL A 123 1.48 -17.63 -3.59
C VAL A 123 0.43 -18.67 -3.21
N LEU A 124 -0.39 -19.07 -4.18
CA LEU A 124 -1.45 -20.05 -3.99
C LEU A 124 -1.00 -21.43 -4.48
N ARG A 125 -1.20 -22.49 -3.67
CA ARG A 125 -0.95 -23.88 -4.10
C ARG A 125 -2.10 -24.42 -4.95
N GLU A 126 -1.93 -25.58 -5.57
CA GLU A 126 -2.88 -26.18 -6.52
C GLU A 126 -4.18 -26.78 -5.93
N LYS A 127 -4.43 -26.72 -4.62
CA LYS A 127 -5.65 -27.32 -4.06
C LYS A 127 -6.90 -26.64 -4.62
N THR A 128 -7.77 -27.42 -5.25
CA THR A 128 -9.06 -26.96 -5.78
C THR A 128 -10.23 -27.41 -4.90
N SER A 129 -11.37 -26.73 -5.08
CA SER A 129 -12.65 -27.04 -4.47
C SER A 129 -13.74 -26.98 -5.53
N ALA A 130 -14.55 -28.03 -5.61
CA ALA A 130 -15.65 -28.10 -6.55
C ALA A 130 -16.90 -27.40 -5.98
N ARG A 131 -17.49 -26.49 -6.75
CA ARG A 131 -18.80 -25.88 -6.45
C ARG A 131 -19.88 -26.61 -7.22
N ILE A 132 -20.42 -27.65 -6.60
CA ILE A 132 -21.48 -28.47 -7.20
C ILE A 132 -22.82 -27.76 -7.05
N PHE A 133 -23.57 -27.60 -8.14
CA PHE A 133 -24.88 -26.96 -8.08
C PHE A 133 -25.92 -27.78 -7.30
N ALA A 134 -25.90 -29.11 -7.45
CA ALA A 134 -26.86 -30.01 -6.79
C ALA A 134 -26.69 -30.13 -5.27
N ASN A 135 -25.63 -29.56 -4.68
CA ASN A 135 -25.38 -29.65 -3.25
C ASN A 135 -25.87 -28.38 -2.53
N LEU A 136 -26.71 -28.55 -1.50
CA LEU A 136 -27.30 -27.48 -0.69
C LEU A 136 -26.27 -26.49 -0.12
N SER A 137 -25.06 -26.95 0.21
CA SER A 137 -24.00 -26.11 0.77
C SER A 137 -23.30 -25.23 -0.26
N THR A 138 -23.27 -25.64 -1.53
CA THR A 138 -22.52 -24.97 -2.62
C THR A 138 -23.40 -24.36 -3.70
N VAL A 139 -24.70 -24.72 -3.75
CA VAL A 139 -25.67 -24.26 -4.76
C VAL A 139 -25.63 -22.75 -4.93
N ARG A 140 -25.71 -21.98 -3.83
CA ARG A 140 -25.71 -20.52 -3.86
C ARG A 140 -24.42 -19.98 -4.47
N LYS A 141 -23.27 -20.51 -4.06
CA LYS A 141 -21.96 -20.08 -4.59
C LYS A 141 -21.80 -20.46 -6.07
N ALA A 142 -22.30 -21.62 -6.49
CA ALA A 142 -22.30 -22.05 -7.89
C ALA A 142 -23.16 -21.11 -8.76
N THR A 143 -24.37 -20.76 -8.30
CA THR A 143 -25.26 -19.82 -8.98
C THR A 143 -24.63 -18.43 -9.11
N ILE A 144 -24.04 -17.90 -8.04
CA ILE A 144 -23.34 -16.61 -8.06
C ILE A 144 -22.15 -16.67 -9.05
N THR A 145 -21.41 -17.78 -9.08
CA THR A 145 -20.27 -17.97 -10.01
C THR A 145 -20.74 -17.93 -11.47
N ALA A 146 -21.80 -18.68 -11.81
CA ALA A 146 -22.39 -18.65 -13.15
C ALA A 146 -22.89 -17.25 -13.53
N ARG A 147 -23.51 -16.52 -12.59
CA ARG A 147 -23.99 -15.16 -12.83
C ARG A 147 -22.84 -14.19 -13.08
N VAL A 148 -21.79 -14.23 -12.26
CA VAL A 148 -20.59 -13.38 -12.44
C VAL A 148 -19.92 -13.67 -13.78
N LEU A 149 -19.76 -14.94 -14.17
CA LEU A 149 -19.23 -15.30 -15.49
C LEU A 149 -20.06 -14.72 -16.63
N SER A 150 -21.38 -14.81 -16.54
CA SER A 150 -22.30 -14.22 -17.54
C SER A 150 -22.18 -12.69 -17.63
N LEU A 151 -22.06 -12.01 -16.50
CA LEU A 151 -21.87 -10.55 -16.46
C LEU A 151 -20.52 -10.14 -17.05
N VAL A 152 -19.44 -10.81 -16.64
CA VAL A 152 -18.09 -10.57 -17.18
C VAL A 152 -18.06 -10.81 -18.69
N TYR A 153 -18.68 -11.89 -19.17
CA TYR A 153 -18.80 -12.16 -20.61
C TYR A 153 -19.48 -11.01 -21.35
N ALA A 154 -20.59 -10.49 -20.82
CA ALA A 154 -21.32 -9.37 -21.44
C ALA A 154 -20.49 -8.07 -21.46
N VAL A 155 -19.73 -7.80 -20.39
CA VAL A 155 -18.85 -6.63 -20.25
C VAL A 155 -17.69 -6.71 -21.24
N LEU A 156 -17.01 -7.85 -21.31
CA LEU A 156 -15.90 -8.09 -22.23
C LEU A 156 -16.36 -8.02 -23.69
N ARG A 157 -17.50 -8.62 -24.03
CA ARG A 157 -18.05 -8.58 -25.40
C ARG A 157 -18.40 -7.17 -25.86
N ARG A 158 -18.81 -6.29 -24.94
CA ARG A 158 -19.10 -4.88 -25.23
C ARG A 158 -17.87 -3.98 -25.14
N ASN A 159 -16.72 -4.52 -24.72
CA ASN A 159 -15.50 -3.77 -24.46
C ASN A 159 -15.70 -2.57 -23.52
N ILE A 160 -16.54 -2.74 -22.49
CA ILE A 160 -16.78 -1.72 -21.46
C ILE A 160 -16.10 -2.12 -20.16
N HIS A 161 -15.96 -1.17 -19.24
CA HIS A 161 -15.49 -1.42 -17.87
C HIS A 161 -16.62 -1.15 -16.88
N VAL A 162 -16.72 -1.98 -15.83
CA VAL A 162 -17.74 -1.84 -14.79
C VAL A 162 -17.10 -1.84 -13.40
N THR A 163 -17.69 -1.11 -12.46
CA THR A 163 -17.21 -1.16 -11.08
C THR A 163 -17.76 -2.38 -10.35
N LYS A 164 -17.11 -2.76 -9.25
CA LYS A 164 -17.63 -3.79 -8.33
C LYS A 164 -19.04 -3.49 -7.81
N ARG A 165 -19.35 -2.20 -7.59
CA ARG A 165 -20.68 -1.79 -7.12
C ARG A 165 -21.71 -1.96 -8.21
N ASP A 166 -21.40 -1.58 -9.45
CA ASP A 166 -22.31 -1.77 -10.58
C ASP A 166 -22.64 -3.25 -10.76
N LEU A 167 -21.61 -4.11 -10.67
CA LEU A 167 -21.79 -5.57 -10.71
C LEU A 167 -22.71 -6.05 -9.57
N PHE A 168 -22.50 -5.58 -8.35
CA PHE A 168 -23.36 -5.92 -7.20
C PHE A 168 -24.83 -5.47 -7.41
N TYR A 169 -25.05 -4.28 -7.97
CA TYR A 169 -26.41 -3.76 -8.20
C TYR A 169 -27.17 -4.47 -9.32
N THR A 170 -26.50 -5.23 -10.19
CA THR A 170 -27.19 -6.04 -11.21
C THR A 170 -28.13 -7.09 -10.61
N ASP A 171 -27.79 -7.64 -9.43
CA ASP A 171 -28.58 -8.68 -8.77
C ASP A 171 -28.42 -8.66 -7.24
N VAL A 172 -28.82 -7.55 -6.62
CA VAL A 172 -28.73 -7.35 -5.15
C VAL A 172 -29.39 -8.49 -4.36
N LYS A 173 -30.50 -9.05 -4.86
CA LYS A 173 -31.20 -10.17 -4.19
C LYS A 173 -30.37 -11.45 -4.19
N LEU A 174 -29.61 -11.69 -5.25
CA LEU A 174 -28.75 -12.87 -5.36
C LEU A 174 -27.49 -12.70 -4.50
N PHE A 175 -26.81 -11.55 -4.60
CA PHE A 175 -25.54 -11.32 -3.89
C PHE A 175 -25.76 -11.09 -2.38
N GLN A 176 -26.83 -10.38 -2.01
CA GLN A 176 -27.17 -9.88 -0.67
C GLN A 176 -26.15 -8.91 -0.08
N ASP A 177 -24.89 -9.30 -0.06
CA ASP A 177 -23.76 -8.53 0.44
C ASP A 177 -22.66 -8.45 -0.62
N GLN A 178 -22.02 -7.29 -0.71
CA GLN A 178 -20.94 -7.01 -1.67
C GLN A 178 -19.73 -7.91 -1.42
N SER A 179 -19.52 -8.33 -0.17
CA SER A 179 -18.45 -9.28 0.19
C SER A 179 -18.56 -10.61 -0.58
N HIS A 180 -19.78 -11.08 -0.86
CA HIS A 180 -20.02 -12.32 -1.60
C HIS A 180 -19.71 -12.17 -3.09
N SER A 181 -20.12 -11.07 -3.72
CA SER A 181 -19.79 -10.82 -5.13
C SER A 181 -18.29 -10.64 -5.33
N ASP A 182 -17.64 -9.90 -4.43
CA ASP A 182 -16.20 -9.69 -4.47
C ASP A 182 -15.42 -11.00 -4.29
N ALA A 183 -15.82 -11.85 -3.34
CA ALA A 183 -15.20 -13.14 -3.15
C ALA A 183 -15.33 -14.03 -4.40
N VAL A 184 -16.51 -14.08 -5.02
CA VAL A 184 -16.71 -14.90 -6.22
C VAL A 184 -16.00 -14.33 -7.44
N LEU A 185 -15.90 -13.00 -7.57
CA LEU A 185 -15.14 -12.36 -8.63
C LEU A 185 -13.66 -12.78 -8.58
N ASP A 186 -13.07 -12.83 -7.39
CA ASP A 186 -11.71 -13.32 -7.19
C ASP A 186 -11.55 -14.78 -7.56
N ASP A 187 -12.54 -15.60 -7.20
CA ASP A 187 -12.55 -17.02 -7.55
C ASP A 187 -12.64 -17.24 -9.06
N VAL A 188 -13.41 -16.41 -9.77
CA VAL A 188 -13.50 -16.42 -11.24
C VAL A 188 -12.16 -16.02 -11.86
N SER A 189 -11.50 -14.98 -11.35
CA SER A 189 -10.14 -14.60 -11.77
C SER A 189 -9.15 -15.76 -11.61
N CYS A 190 -9.16 -16.44 -10.46
CA CYS A 190 -8.34 -17.64 -10.22
C CYS A 190 -8.68 -18.81 -11.16
N MET A 191 -9.97 -19.07 -11.36
CA MET A 191 -10.49 -20.16 -12.20
C MET A 191 -10.05 -19.96 -13.66
N LEU A 192 -10.17 -18.73 -14.18
CA LEU A 192 -9.77 -18.37 -15.55
C LEU A 192 -8.26 -18.15 -15.69
N GLY A 193 -7.52 -18.02 -14.59
CA GLY A 193 -6.07 -17.79 -14.59
C GLY A 193 -5.68 -16.39 -15.07
N CYS A 194 -6.58 -15.42 -14.97
CA CYS A 194 -6.36 -14.05 -15.42
C CYS A 194 -6.39 -13.06 -14.25
N THR A 195 -5.72 -11.92 -14.37
CA THR A 195 -5.83 -10.82 -13.40
C THR A 195 -7.24 -10.24 -13.34
N ARG A 196 -7.53 -9.47 -12.29
CA ARG A 196 -8.84 -8.77 -12.20
C ARG A 196 -9.02 -7.71 -13.28
N SER A 197 -7.94 -7.01 -13.66
CA SER A 197 -7.96 -6.02 -14.73
C SER A 197 -8.41 -6.64 -16.05
N SER A 198 -7.96 -7.88 -16.33
CA SER A 198 -8.35 -8.67 -17.51
C SER A 198 -9.86 -9.01 -17.56
N LEU A 199 -10.60 -8.92 -16.44
CA LEU A 199 -12.05 -9.13 -16.39
C LEU A 199 -12.85 -7.86 -16.72
N HIS A 200 -12.19 -6.72 -16.94
CA HIS A 200 -12.80 -5.40 -17.09
C HIS A 200 -13.65 -4.96 -15.90
N VAL A 201 -13.41 -5.55 -14.72
CA VAL A 201 -14.06 -5.15 -13.46
C VAL A 201 -13.08 -4.34 -12.63
N VAL A 202 -13.34 -3.05 -12.52
CA VAL A 202 -12.44 -2.09 -11.85
C VAL A 202 -12.82 -1.89 -10.37
N ALA A 203 -11.79 -1.68 -9.56
CA ALA A 203 -11.96 -1.25 -8.17
C ALA A 203 -12.26 0.25 -8.11
N SER A 204 -12.87 0.70 -7.01
CA SER A 204 -13.04 2.12 -6.75
C SER A 204 -11.68 2.77 -6.52
N GLU A 205 -11.41 3.86 -7.20
CA GLU A 205 -10.20 4.66 -7.03
C GLU A 205 -10.17 5.30 -5.62
N LYS A 206 -9.01 5.24 -4.99
CA LYS A 206 -8.72 5.93 -3.71
C LYS A 206 -7.35 6.60 -3.72
N GLY A 207 -6.42 6.04 -4.51
CA GLY A 207 -5.06 6.50 -4.59
C GLY A 207 -4.91 7.85 -5.27
N VAL A 208 -3.93 8.61 -4.80
CA VAL A 208 -3.57 9.92 -5.32
C VAL A 208 -2.06 9.99 -5.50
N VAL A 209 -1.62 10.61 -6.58
CA VAL A 209 -0.22 10.88 -6.88
C VAL A 209 0.03 12.37 -7.08
N VAL A 210 1.16 12.86 -6.58
CA VAL A 210 1.66 14.23 -6.82
C VAL A 210 3.17 14.21 -6.94
N GLY A 211 3.73 15.13 -7.73
CA GLY A 211 5.17 15.34 -7.80
C GLY A 211 5.73 15.17 -9.20
N ARG A 212 7.01 14.82 -9.27
CA ARG A 212 7.84 14.80 -10.49
C ARG A 212 7.50 13.62 -11.40
N LEU A 213 6.29 13.60 -11.95
CA LEU A 213 5.80 12.53 -12.82
C LEU A 213 4.93 13.10 -13.93
N ILE A 214 5.18 12.65 -15.15
CA ILE A 214 4.30 12.84 -16.31
C ILE A 214 3.93 11.45 -16.81
N PHE A 215 2.66 11.25 -17.16
CA PHE A 215 2.19 10.02 -17.77
C PHE A 215 1.07 10.30 -18.76
N TYR A 216 0.81 9.36 -19.66
CA TYR A 216 -0.31 9.43 -20.59
C TYR A 216 -1.43 8.51 -20.11
N ASP A 217 -2.66 9.00 -20.18
CA ASP A 217 -3.88 8.24 -19.85
C ASP A 217 -4.84 8.39 -21.02
N ASP A 218 -5.08 7.29 -21.76
CA ASP A 218 -5.96 7.26 -22.94
C ASP A 218 -5.65 8.35 -24.00
N GLY A 219 -4.36 8.70 -24.14
CA GLY A 219 -3.85 9.71 -25.07
C GLY A 219 -3.69 11.11 -24.46
N ASP A 220 -4.22 11.36 -23.26
CA ASP A 220 -4.07 12.64 -22.57
C ASP A 220 -2.80 12.68 -21.73
N ARG A 221 -1.95 13.69 -21.98
CA ARG A 221 -0.73 13.92 -21.22
C ARG A 221 -1.04 14.57 -19.87
N ILE A 222 -0.79 13.86 -18.79
CA ILE A 222 -1.02 14.32 -17.41
C ILE A 222 0.31 14.69 -16.75
N ASP A 223 0.40 15.93 -16.25
CA ASP A 223 1.56 16.45 -15.53
C ASP A 223 1.25 16.57 -14.03
N CYS A 224 1.74 15.61 -13.22
CA CYS A 224 1.50 15.55 -11.78
C CYS A 224 2.17 16.67 -10.97
N THR A 225 3.02 17.50 -11.59
CA THR A 225 3.64 18.66 -10.92
C THR A 225 2.70 19.86 -10.86
N LYS A 226 1.65 19.88 -11.69
CA LYS A 226 0.74 21.03 -11.88
C LYS A 226 -0.69 20.76 -11.42
N MET A 227 -0.92 19.72 -10.62
CA MET A 227 -2.26 19.30 -10.19
C MET A 227 -2.74 19.95 -8.88
N GLY A 228 -2.05 21.01 -8.43
CA GLY A 228 -2.33 21.65 -7.14
C GLY A 228 -2.00 20.75 -5.94
N ILE A 229 -2.63 21.02 -4.80
CA ILE A 229 -2.38 20.32 -3.53
C ILE A 229 -3.05 18.93 -3.51
N GLY A 230 -4.20 18.81 -4.21
CA GLY A 230 -5.00 17.59 -4.24
C GLY A 230 -4.41 16.45 -5.06
N GLY A 231 -3.36 16.71 -5.86
CA GLY A 231 -2.75 15.71 -6.74
C GLY A 231 -3.70 15.18 -7.83
N LYS A 232 -3.24 14.18 -8.57
CA LYS A 232 -4.04 13.44 -9.56
C LYS A 232 -4.52 12.13 -8.94
N ALA A 233 -5.81 11.82 -9.06
CA ALA A 233 -6.34 10.51 -8.73
C ALA A 233 -5.74 9.45 -9.66
N ILE A 234 -5.27 8.34 -9.09
CA ILE A 234 -4.70 7.24 -9.87
C ILE A 234 -5.82 6.57 -10.66
N PRO A 235 -5.73 6.50 -12.00
CA PRO A 235 -6.78 5.94 -12.81
C PRO A 235 -6.98 4.45 -12.45
N PRO A 236 -8.23 3.96 -12.42
CA PRO A 236 -8.52 2.57 -12.07
C PRO A 236 -8.03 1.59 -13.13
N ASN A 237 -7.88 2.04 -14.38
CA ASN A 237 -7.36 1.24 -15.49
C ASN A 237 -5.88 1.54 -15.74
N ILE A 238 -5.02 0.88 -14.99
CA ILE A 238 -3.56 1.05 -15.10
C ILE A 238 -3.04 0.58 -16.47
N ASP A 239 -3.74 -0.29 -17.18
CA ASP A 239 -3.30 -0.80 -18.49
C ASP A 239 -3.29 0.30 -19.56
N ARG A 240 -4.16 1.31 -19.43
CA ARG A 240 -4.22 2.49 -20.32
C ARG A 240 -3.23 3.58 -19.96
N VAL A 241 -2.63 3.50 -18.78
CA VAL A 241 -1.53 4.39 -18.42
C VAL A 241 -0.33 4.02 -19.29
N GLY A 242 0.37 4.99 -19.85
CA GLY A 242 1.53 4.76 -20.70
C GLY A 242 2.58 5.85 -20.52
N ASP A 243 3.79 5.56 -21.02
CA ASP A 243 4.88 6.53 -21.17
C ASP A 243 5.15 7.33 -19.89
N LEU A 244 5.57 6.61 -18.83
CA LEU A 244 5.97 7.23 -17.57
C LEU A 244 7.29 7.99 -17.74
N GLU A 245 7.24 9.31 -17.63
CA GLU A 245 8.39 10.21 -17.70
C GLU A 245 8.62 10.89 -16.34
N SER A 246 9.86 10.87 -15.84
CA SER A 246 10.18 11.44 -14.54
C SER A 246 11.65 11.82 -14.39
N ASP A 247 11.92 12.99 -13.78
CA ASP A 247 13.21 13.43 -13.26
C ASP A 247 13.37 13.16 -11.76
N ALA A 248 12.45 12.42 -11.14
CA ALA A 248 12.49 12.06 -9.73
C ALA A 248 13.68 11.14 -9.40
N LEU A 249 14.16 11.24 -8.17
CA LEU A 249 15.22 10.38 -7.65
C LEU A 249 14.67 9.19 -6.85
N PHE A 250 13.48 9.32 -6.28
CA PHE A 250 12.81 8.27 -5.50
C PHE A 250 11.28 8.47 -5.50
N ILE A 251 10.57 7.41 -5.11
CA ILE A 251 9.13 7.42 -4.86
C ILE A 251 8.90 7.40 -3.35
N LEU A 252 8.10 8.33 -2.83
CA LEU A 252 7.69 8.41 -1.44
C LEU A 252 6.24 7.91 -1.30
N LEU A 253 6.09 6.73 -0.72
CA LEU A 253 4.80 6.14 -0.40
C LEU A 253 4.34 6.63 0.98
N VAL A 254 3.19 7.29 1.07
CA VAL A 254 2.67 7.86 2.32
C VAL A 254 1.32 7.24 2.64
N GLU A 255 1.19 6.66 3.83
CA GLU A 255 -0.06 6.02 4.26
C GLU A 255 -1.20 7.03 4.44
N LYS A 256 -0.97 8.06 5.26
CA LYS A 256 -2.02 8.98 5.72
C LYS A 256 -2.23 10.13 4.74
N ASP A 257 -3.49 10.36 4.35
CA ASP A 257 -3.89 11.45 3.44
C ASP A 257 -3.46 12.83 3.97
N ALA A 258 -3.56 13.07 5.28
CA ALA A 258 -3.15 14.32 5.90
C ALA A 258 -1.64 14.61 5.76
N ALA A 259 -0.79 13.58 5.88
CA ALA A 259 0.65 13.72 5.70
C ALA A 259 0.99 13.96 4.22
N PHE A 260 0.28 13.28 3.31
CA PHE A 260 0.36 13.52 1.87
C PHE A 260 0.03 14.98 1.51
N MET A 261 -1.11 15.49 2.00
CA MET A 261 -1.56 16.86 1.71
C MET A 261 -0.56 17.90 2.24
N ARG A 262 0.02 17.69 3.43
CA ARG A 262 1.07 18.57 3.97
C ARG A 262 2.30 18.59 3.07
N LEU A 263 2.78 17.43 2.64
CA LEU A 263 3.95 17.33 1.75
C LEU A 263 3.68 17.93 0.35
N ALA A 264 2.45 17.83 -0.13
CA ALA A 264 2.02 18.45 -1.37
C ALA A 264 1.96 19.99 -1.26
N GLU A 265 1.43 20.50 -0.14
CA GLU A 265 1.36 21.94 0.16
C GLU A 265 2.76 22.56 0.28
N ASP A 266 3.67 21.91 1.00
CA ASP A 266 5.07 22.35 1.14
C ASP A 266 5.89 22.14 -0.15
N ARG A 267 5.29 21.54 -1.19
CA ARG A 267 5.94 21.18 -2.46
C ARG A 267 7.25 20.42 -2.24
N PHE A 268 7.24 19.46 -1.33
CA PHE A 268 8.43 18.67 -0.97
C PHE A 268 9.12 18.05 -2.20
N TYR A 269 8.31 17.61 -3.18
CA TYR A 269 8.75 17.07 -4.46
C TYR A 269 9.56 18.04 -5.36
N ASN A 270 9.57 19.35 -5.06
CA ASN A 270 10.41 20.33 -5.74
C ASN A 270 11.75 20.54 -5.04
N ARG A 271 11.77 20.50 -3.70
CA ARG A 271 12.99 20.60 -2.89
C ARG A 271 13.82 19.32 -3.01
N PHE A 272 13.15 18.17 -2.88
CA PHE A 272 13.71 16.85 -3.11
C PHE A 272 12.97 16.22 -4.29
N PRO A 273 13.60 16.08 -5.47
CA PRO A 273 12.92 15.54 -6.66
C PRO A 273 12.39 14.13 -6.40
N CYS A 274 11.08 14.03 -6.15
CA CYS A 274 10.41 12.78 -5.81
C CYS A 274 8.98 12.73 -6.35
N ILE A 275 8.42 11.52 -6.37
CA ILE A 275 7.00 11.26 -6.64
C ILE A 275 6.38 10.83 -5.32
N ILE A 276 5.31 11.49 -4.89
CA ILE A 276 4.60 11.16 -3.66
C ILE A 276 3.30 10.46 -4.02
N VAL A 277 3.05 9.29 -3.40
CA VAL A 277 1.88 8.45 -3.65
C VAL A 277 1.21 8.14 -2.33
N THR A 278 -0.13 8.20 -2.29
CA THR A 278 -0.91 7.74 -1.14
C THR A 278 -2.08 6.88 -1.58
N ALA A 279 -2.44 5.88 -0.77
CA ALA A 279 -3.69 5.14 -0.91
C ALA A 279 -4.73 5.50 0.16
N LYS A 280 -4.44 6.50 1.02
CA LYS A 280 -5.27 6.92 2.15
C LYS A 280 -5.56 5.76 3.12
N GLY A 281 -4.51 5.05 3.53
CA GLY A 281 -4.57 3.85 4.37
C GLY A 281 -4.31 2.57 3.58
N GLN A 282 -5.19 1.57 3.73
CA GLN A 282 -5.03 0.27 3.08
C GLN A 282 -5.07 0.39 1.55
N PRO A 283 -4.06 -0.14 0.84
CA PRO A 283 -3.96 0.03 -0.60
C PRO A 283 -5.04 -0.70 -1.38
N ASP A 284 -5.59 -0.01 -2.38
CA ASP A 284 -6.39 -0.60 -3.44
C ASP A 284 -5.50 -1.22 -4.53
N VAL A 285 -6.13 -1.99 -5.42
CA VAL A 285 -5.44 -2.72 -6.50
C VAL A 285 -4.77 -1.76 -7.48
N ALA A 286 -5.44 -0.66 -7.85
CA ALA A 286 -4.91 0.30 -8.83
C ALA A 286 -3.66 1.01 -8.30
N THR A 287 -3.66 1.47 -7.05
CA THR A 287 -2.47 2.09 -6.44
C THR A 287 -1.27 1.14 -6.38
N ARG A 288 -1.49 -0.14 -6.09
CA ARG A 288 -0.42 -1.15 -6.06
C ARG A 288 0.17 -1.42 -7.45
N LEU A 289 -0.70 -1.59 -8.45
CA LEU A 289 -0.29 -1.75 -9.85
C LEU A 289 0.49 -0.52 -10.33
N PHE A 290 -0.01 0.67 -10.04
CA PHE A 290 0.63 1.93 -10.41
C PHE A 290 2.01 2.08 -9.77
N LEU A 291 2.14 1.81 -8.46
CA LEU A 291 3.42 1.86 -7.76
C LEU A 291 4.43 0.87 -8.34
N LYS A 292 4.00 -0.37 -8.59
CA LYS A 292 4.86 -1.40 -9.19
C LYS A 292 5.34 -0.96 -10.57
N ARG A 293 4.41 -0.45 -11.39
CA ARG A 293 4.71 0.02 -12.75
C ARG A 293 5.71 1.18 -12.75
N MET A 294 5.50 2.18 -11.89
CA MET A 294 6.46 3.26 -11.68
C MET A 294 7.83 2.76 -11.25
N LYS A 295 7.89 1.80 -10.30
CA LYS A 295 9.17 1.22 -9.88
C LYS A 295 9.86 0.48 -11.03
N THR A 296 9.13 -0.32 -11.80
CA THR A 296 9.71 -1.15 -12.88
C THR A 296 10.16 -0.30 -14.08
N GLU A 297 9.36 0.66 -14.52
CA GLU A 297 9.67 1.49 -15.69
C GLU A 297 10.71 2.57 -15.35
N LEU A 298 10.54 3.29 -14.24
CA LEU A 298 11.44 4.39 -13.86
C LEU A 298 12.70 3.92 -13.11
N LYS A 299 12.69 2.66 -12.61
CA LYS A 299 13.77 2.06 -11.80
C LYS A 299 14.15 2.92 -10.60
N LEU A 300 13.13 3.47 -9.93
CA LEU A 300 13.31 4.34 -8.78
C LEU A 300 13.17 3.58 -7.46
N PRO A 301 13.97 3.90 -6.43
CA PRO A 301 13.79 3.37 -5.09
C PRO A 301 12.47 3.88 -4.50
N VAL A 302 11.80 3.02 -3.73
CA VAL A 302 10.55 3.35 -3.04
C VAL A 302 10.81 3.43 -1.55
N LEU A 303 10.52 4.59 -0.96
CA LEU A 303 10.59 4.85 0.48
C LEU A 303 9.17 4.93 1.03
N ALA A 304 8.86 4.20 2.09
CA ALA A 304 7.54 4.19 2.70
C ALA A 304 7.50 4.90 4.06
N LEU A 305 6.51 5.77 4.21
CA LEU A 305 6.15 6.47 5.43
C LEU A 305 4.76 6.00 5.91
N VAL A 306 4.75 5.25 7.01
CA VAL A 306 3.57 4.65 7.65
C VAL A 306 3.46 5.09 9.12
N ASP A 307 2.28 4.95 9.72
CA ASP A 307 2.08 5.20 11.14
C ASP A 307 2.90 4.19 11.99
N SER A 308 3.33 4.60 13.19
CA SER A 308 4.10 3.76 14.11
C SER A 308 3.18 2.85 14.91
N ASP A 309 2.53 1.92 14.22
CA ASP A 309 1.66 0.90 14.80
C ASP A 309 1.71 -0.43 14.00
N PRO A 310 1.14 -1.53 14.52
CA PRO A 310 1.12 -2.81 13.81
C PRO A 310 0.34 -2.76 12.48
N TYR A 311 -0.63 -1.86 12.33
CA TYR A 311 -1.41 -1.73 11.10
C TYR A 311 -0.63 -1.03 10.00
N GLY A 312 0.18 -0.02 10.33
CA GLY A 312 1.10 0.65 9.41
C GLY A 312 2.10 -0.35 8.82
N LEU A 313 2.67 -1.23 9.66
CA LEU A 313 3.56 -2.29 9.17
C LEU A 313 2.80 -3.33 8.33
N LYS A 314 1.56 -3.65 8.68
CA LYS A 314 0.69 -4.52 7.86
C LYS A 314 0.37 -3.89 6.50
N ILE A 315 0.20 -2.58 6.43
CA ILE A 315 0.01 -1.88 5.15
C ILE A 315 1.27 -2.00 4.31
N LEU A 316 2.44 -1.76 4.91
CA LEU A 316 3.72 -1.91 4.24
C LEU A 316 3.94 -3.35 3.71
N SER A 317 3.61 -4.36 4.51
CA SER A 317 3.73 -5.76 4.10
C SER A 317 2.80 -6.13 2.95
N VAL A 318 1.63 -5.50 2.83
CA VAL A 318 0.74 -5.71 1.67
C VAL A 318 1.34 -5.17 0.37
N TYR A 319 2.08 -4.05 0.43
CA TYR A 319 2.79 -3.54 -0.74
C TYR A 319 3.97 -4.43 -1.13
N MET A 320 4.74 -4.93 -0.15
CA MET A 320 5.95 -5.72 -0.40
C MET A 320 5.67 -7.19 -0.72
N CYS A 321 4.89 -7.87 0.13
CA CYS A 321 4.71 -9.33 0.10
C CYS A 321 3.33 -9.78 -0.40
N GLY A 322 2.39 -8.84 -0.49
CA GLY A 322 1.05 -9.07 -1.01
C GLY A 322 0.02 -9.30 0.09
N SER A 323 -1.25 -9.39 -0.32
CA SER A 323 -2.36 -9.67 0.60
C SER A 323 -2.68 -11.15 0.58
N LYS A 324 -2.86 -11.77 1.76
CA LYS A 324 -3.34 -13.16 1.89
C LYS A 324 -4.58 -13.44 1.02
N ASN A 325 -5.53 -12.51 0.99
CA ASN A 325 -6.77 -12.62 0.21
C ASN A 325 -6.55 -12.58 -1.32
N MET A 326 -5.46 -11.95 -1.77
CA MET A 326 -5.10 -11.77 -3.18
C MET A 326 -3.78 -12.50 -3.51
N SER A 327 -3.47 -13.57 -2.77
CA SER A 327 -2.22 -14.34 -2.93
C SER A 327 -2.01 -14.90 -4.34
N TYR A 328 -3.10 -15.13 -5.07
CA TYR A 328 -3.08 -15.58 -6.46
C TYR A 328 -2.52 -14.54 -7.44
N ASP A 329 -2.58 -13.25 -7.09
CA ASP A 329 -2.18 -12.08 -7.90
C ASP A 329 -1.02 -11.31 -7.27
N SER A 330 -0.32 -11.91 -6.30
CA SER A 330 0.83 -11.29 -5.66
C SER A 330 1.92 -10.94 -6.68
N SER A 331 2.14 -11.79 -7.68
CA SER A 331 3.14 -11.54 -8.73
C SER A 331 2.94 -10.20 -9.43
N ASN A 332 1.69 -9.78 -9.68
CA ASN A 332 1.38 -8.52 -10.36
C ASN A 332 1.22 -7.35 -9.39
N LEU A 333 0.89 -7.59 -8.12
CA LEU A 333 0.55 -6.55 -7.16
C LEU A 333 1.62 -6.25 -6.10
N THR A 334 2.72 -7.01 -6.05
CA THR A 334 3.81 -6.75 -5.11
C THR A 334 4.90 -5.88 -5.70
N THR A 335 5.42 -5.01 -4.85
CA THR A 335 6.60 -4.18 -5.13
C THR A 335 7.65 -4.56 -4.08
N PRO A 336 8.51 -5.57 -4.36
CA PRO A 336 9.54 -5.97 -3.41
C PRO A 336 10.54 -4.83 -3.20
N ASP A 337 11.35 -4.87 -2.14
CA ASP A 337 12.40 -3.88 -1.87
C ASP A 337 11.86 -2.43 -1.71
N ILE A 338 10.77 -2.28 -0.96
CA ILE A 338 10.37 -0.98 -0.41
C ILE A 338 11.15 -0.76 0.88
N LYS A 339 11.72 0.44 1.05
CA LYS A 339 12.46 0.81 2.25
C LYS A 339 11.55 1.48 3.26
N TRP A 340 11.50 0.96 4.48
CA TRP A 340 10.71 1.56 5.55
C TRP A 340 11.43 2.76 6.15
N LEU A 341 10.97 3.97 5.82
CA LEU A 341 11.59 5.23 6.24
C LEU A 341 11.19 5.61 7.68
N GLY A 342 9.93 5.38 8.03
CA GLY A 342 9.36 5.73 9.32
C GLY A 342 7.84 5.82 9.28
N ILE A 343 7.16 6.31 10.31
CA ILE A 343 7.73 6.56 11.65
C ILE A 343 7.97 5.21 12.32
N ARG A 344 9.20 4.97 12.78
CA ARG A 344 9.53 3.74 13.50
C ARG A 344 9.35 3.93 15.02
N PRO A 345 9.07 2.86 15.78
CA PRO A 345 9.11 2.88 17.24
C PRO A 345 10.39 3.52 17.82
N SER A 346 11.56 3.17 17.27
CA SER A 346 12.85 3.77 17.66
C SER A 346 12.94 5.28 17.40
N ASP A 347 12.21 5.79 16.40
CA ASP A 347 12.17 7.21 16.09
C ASP A 347 11.44 8.00 17.18
N LEU A 348 10.45 7.41 17.84
CA LEU A 348 9.70 8.09 18.89
C LEU A 348 10.63 8.56 20.01
N ASP A 349 11.59 7.73 20.40
CA ASP A 349 12.58 8.05 21.42
C ASP A 349 13.73 8.90 20.86
N LYS A 350 14.25 8.58 19.67
CA LYS A 350 15.35 9.33 19.01
C LYS A 350 15.00 10.81 18.80
N TYR A 351 13.78 11.08 18.35
CA TYR A 351 13.28 12.44 18.12
C TYR A 351 12.53 13.02 19.33
N GLN A 352 12.47 12.29 20.45
CA GLN A 352 11.80 12.70 21.69
C GLN A 352 10.35 13.17 21.47
N VAL A 353 9.60 12.43 20.65
CA VAL A 353 8.19 12.73 20.37
C VAL A 353 7.43 12.79 21.71
N PRO A 354 6.70 13.90 22.00
CA PRO A 354 6.06 14.10 23.29
C PRO A 354 5.16 12.94 23.68
N GLU A 355 5.21 12.52 24.95
CA GLU A 355 4.39 11.40 25.45
C GLU A 355 2.89 11.62 25.24
N GLN A 356 2.43 12.87 25.29
CA GLN A 356 1.03 13.23 24.99
C GLN A 356 0.58 12.88 23.57
N CYS A 357 1.52 12.76 22.63
CA CYS A 357 1.26 12.35 21.24
C CYS A 357 1.47 10.84 21.03
N ARG A 358 1.93 10.11 22.06
CA ARG A 358 2.06 8.66 22.07
C ARG A 358 0.80 8.07 22.68
N LEU A 359 0.05 7.35 21.85
CA LEU A 359 -1.20 6.72 22.28
C LEU A 359 -0.92 5.34 22.86
N PRO A 360 -1.62 4.92 23.93
CA PRO A 360 -1.52 3.55 24.41
C PRO A 360 -2.10 2.57 23.37
N MET A 361 -1.46 1.41 23.26
CA MET A 361 -1.98 0.32 22.43
C MET A 361 -3.20 -0.34 23.06
N THR A 362 -4.16 -0.70 22.22
CA THR A 362 -5.26 -1.58 22.61
C THR A 362 -4.81 -3.04 22.64
N ASP A 363 -5.56 -3.91 23.31
CA ASP A 363 -5.28 -5.35 23.32
C ASP A 363 -5.30 -5.97 21.92
N GLN A 364 -6.13 -5.41 21.01
CA GLN A 364 -6.17 -5.80 19.61
C GLN A 364 -4.88 -5.42 18.87
N ASP A 365 -4.31 -4.24 19.14
CA ASP A 365 -3.04 -3.79 18.56
C ASP A 365 -1.90 -4.72 19.02
N VAL A 366 -1.84 -5.02 20.32
CA VAL A 366 -0.82 -5.92 20.89
C VAL A 366 -0.92 -7.32 20.29
N LYS A 367 -2.14 -7.82 20.12
CA LYS A 367 -2.37 -9.11 19.46
C LYS A 367 -1.91 -9.07 18.00
N ALA A 368 -2.29 -8.04 17.24
CA ALA A 368 -1.88 -7.88 15.85
C ALA A 368 -0.35 -7.80 15.70
N GLY A 369 0.34 -7.12 16.62
CA GLY A 369 1.80 -7.09 16.67
C GLY A 369 2.40 -8.48 16.91
N LYS A 370 1.89 -9.24 17.89
CA LYS A 370 2.36 -10.62 18.14
C LYS A 370 2.10 -11.54 16.95
N ASP A 371 0.92 -11.44 16.33
CA ASP A 371 0.58 -12.22 15.14
C ASP A 371 1.54 -11.89 13.98
N LEU A 372 1.92 -10.62 13.81
CA LEU A 372 2.91 -10.19 12.81
C LEU A 372 4.33 -10.71 13.10
N LEU A 373 4.76 -10.79 14.37
CA LEU A 373 6.07 -11.39 14.71
C LEU A 373 6.17 -12.85 14.26
N GLU A 374 5.03 -13.55 14.20
CA GLU A 374 5.01 -14.96 13.81
C GLU A 374 5.09 -15.17 12.29
N GLU A 375 4.84 -14.13 11.49
CA GLU A 375 4.85 -14.23 10.03
C GLU A 375 6.28 -14.33 9.46
N ASP A 376 6.46 -15.22 8.49
CA ASP A 376 7.78 -15.53 7.90
C ASP A 376 8.45 -14.32 7.24
N PHE A 377 7.66 -13.42 6.61
CA PHE A 377 8.18 -12.21 5.97
C PHE A 377 8.72 -11.19 6.97
N VAL A 378 8.17 -11.14 8.19
CA VAL A 378 8.70 -10.26 9.26
C VAL A 378 9.96 -10.88 9.85
N LYS A 379 9.93 -12.18 10.15
CA LYS A 379 11.09 -12.94 10.70
C LYS A 379 12.35 -12.81 9.84
N ARG A 380 12.20 -12.67 8.52
CA ARG A 380 13.31 -12.48 7.58
C ARG A 380 14.03 -11.14 7.77
N ASN A 381 13.33 -10.07 8.14
CA ASN A 381 13.92 -8.75 8.31
C ASN A 381 14.15 -8.46 9.79
N GLU A 382 15.37 -8.70 10.29
CA GLU A 382 15.73 -8.45 11.69
C GLU A 382 15.43 -7.02 12.14
N GLY A 383 15.50 -6.04 11.23
CA GLY A 383 15.14 -4.66 11.54
C GLY A 383 13.65 -4.53 11.89
N TRP A 384 12.78 -5.19 11.13
CA TRP A 384 11.34 -5.17 11.39
C TRP A 384 11.01 -5.88 12.69
N VAL A 385 11.65 -7.01 12.97
CA VAL A 385 11.49 -7.75 14.24
C VAL A 385 11.87 -6.85 15.42
N LYS A 386 13.05 -6.21 15.39
CA LYS A 386 13.52 -5.33 16.47
C LYS A 386 12.56 -4.17 16.74
N GLU A 387 12.09 -3.51 15.69
CA GLU A 387 11.12 -2.41 15.83
C GLU A 387 9.78 -2.91 16.38
N LEU A 388 9.29 -4.05 15.91
CA LEU A 388 8.00 -4.58 16.36
C LEU A 388 8.06 -5.14 17.79
N GLU A 389 9.16 -5.77 18.20
CA GLU A 389 9.41 -6.16 19.59
C GLU A 389 9.45 -4.95 20.51
N MET A 390 10.12 -3.88 20.09
CA MET A 390 10.13 -2.60 20.81
C MET A 390 8.71 -2.04 20.95
N MET A 391 7.94 -2.04 19.85
CA MET A 391 6.55 -1.60 19.81
C MET A 391 5.64 -2.37 20.78
N VAL A 392 5.74 -3.70 20.81
CA VAL A 392 4.94 -4.56 21.71
C VAL A 392 5.39 -4.40 23.17
N LYS A 393 6.69 -4.16 23.42
CA LYS A 393 7.24 -3.96 24.76
C LYS A 393 6.84 -2.61 25.36
N THR A 394 6.92 -1.53 24.60
CA THR A 394 6.56 -0.18 25.07
C THR A 394 5.06 0.02 25.13
N ARG A 395 4.27 -0.74 24.35
CA ARG A 395 2.81 -0.60 24.22
C ARG A 395 2.37 0.82 23.85
N GLN A 396 3.20 1.51 23.08
CA GLN A 396 2.95 2.87 22.60
C GLN A 396 2.87 2.86 21.08
N LYS A 397 1.85 3.55 20.54
CA LYS A 397 1.72 3.84 19.11
C LYS A 397 1.74 5.34 18.85
N ALA A 398 2.10 5.74 17.64
CA ALA A 398 2.07 7.14 17.24
C ALA A 398 1.65 7.28 15.78
N GLU A 399 0.82 8.26 15.50
CA GLU A 399 0.47 8.64 14.12
C GLU A 399 1.59 9.49 13.50
N ILE A 400 1.67 9.51 12.16
CA ILE A 400 2.59 10.41 11.43
C ILE A 400 2.40 11.87 11.87
N GLN A 401 1.17 12.25 12.20
CA GLN A 401 0.81 13.59 12.64
C GLN A 401 1.42 13.98 14.00
N ALA A 402 1.87 13.02 14.82
CA ALA A 402 2.53 13.29 16.09
C ALA A 402 3.77 14.18 15.92
N LEU A 403 4.44 14.12 14.76
CA LEU A 403 5.56 14.98 14.39
C LEU A 403 5.17 16.45 14.26
N SER A 404 3.89 16.75 14.01
CA SER A 404 3.38 18.12 13.94
C SER A 404 3.43 18.84 15.29
N SER A 405 3.60 18.11 16.40
CA SER A 405 3.79 18.69 17.73
C SER A 405 5.05 19.57 17.82
N PHE A 406 6.06 19.31 16.99
CA PHE A 406 7.27 20.13 16.87
C PHE A 406 7.12 21.31 15.90
N GLY A 407 6.00 21.36 15.17
CA GLY A 407 5.72 22.34 14.12
C GLY A 407 5.10 21.65 12.91
N PHE A 408 4.15 22.31 12.25
CA PHE A 408 3.40 21.74 11.12
C PHE A 408 4.28 21.36 9.91
N GLN A 409 5.45 22.00 9.77
CA GLN A 409 6.42 21.73 8.71
C GLN A 409 7.60 20.86 9.17
N TYR A 410 7.57 20.34 10.41
CA TYR A 410 8.67 19.53 10.93
C TYR A 410 8.91 18.26 10.10
N LEU A 411 7.84 17.66 9.57
CA LEU A 411 7.90 16.48 8.72
C LEU A 411 8.73 16.75 7.44
N SER A 412 8.42 17.83 6.74
CA SER A 412 9.01 18.20 5.44
C SER A 412 10.37 18.89 5.59
N GLU A 413 10.57 19.71 6.63
CA GLU A 413 11.78 20.49 6.81
C GLU A 413 12.89 19.77 7.58
N VAL A 414 12.55 18.87 8.52
CA VAL A 414 13.51 18.29 9.45
C VAL A 414 13.53 16.76 9.38
N TYR A 415 12.39 16.11 9.63
CA TYR A 415 12.36 14.65 9.79
C TYR A 415 12.75 13.91 8.51
N LEU A 416 12.08 14.18 7.38
CA LEU A 416 12.39 13.51 6.11
C LEU A 416 13.81 13.80 5.62
N PRO A 417 14.28 15.07 5.57
CA PRO A 417 15.66 15.35 5.15
C PRO A 417 16.71 14.68 6.03
N LEU A 418 16.51 14.62 7.35
CA LEU A 418 17.47 13.99 8.27
C LEU A 418 17.52 12.46 8.06
N LYS A 419 16.35 11.82 7.92
CA LYS A 419 16.24 10.40 7.60
C LYS A 419 16.95 10.05 6.29
N ILE A 420 16.73 10.87 5.27
CA ILE A 420 17.35 10.71 3.96
C ILE A 420 18.87 10.91 4.05
N GLN A 421 19.33 11.93 4.77
CA GLN A 421 20.75 12.22 4.97
C GLN A 421 21.48 11.07 5.68
N GLN A 422 20.84 10.49 6.70
CA GLN A 422 21.41 9.40 7.50
C GLN A 422 21.30 8.02 6.82
N GLN A 423 20.59 7.94 5.70
CA GLN A 423 20.22 6.67 5.06
C GLN A 423 19.52 5.71 6.04
N ASP A 424 18.69 6.28 6.91
CA ASP A 424 18.10 5.58 8.05
C ASP A 424 16.73 4.98 7.69
N TRP A 425 16.75 3.86 6.98
CA TRP A 425 15.58 3.07 6.58
C TRP A 425 15.87 1.55 6.68
N LEU A 426 14.80 0.74 6.76
CA LEU A 426 14.88 -0.72 6.87
C LEU A 426 14.43 -1.45 5.61
#